data_AF-A0A7C4YQX4-F1
#
_entry.id   AF-A0A7C4YQX4-F1
#
_cell.length_a   1.000
_cell.length_b   1.000
_cell.length_c   1.000
_cell.angle_alpha   90.00
_cell.angle_beta   90.00
_cell.angle_gamma   90.00
#
_symmetry.space_group_name_H-M   'P 1'
#
loop_
_entity.id
_entity.type
_entity.pdbx_description
1 polymer ?
#
loop_
_entity_poly.entity_id
_entity_poly.type
_entity_poly.pdbx_seq_one_letter_code
_entity_poly.pdbx_strand_id
1 'polypeptide(L)'
;MRYPPTILDADTAEELLRFFDQFPVLKIAGFSLWTFDEMMPEAAKVIAKSGMDILFLDSVKVISPEVVRILVESPVSFLSLGGLEEISPEVATILSGFRGAYLKLDGLTDPSPKVAGILAHFTGLLSLGGIKTLGTAAAKALAQHRGELMLDGLIHLPEDVAKTIARHEGTLLTFESLRFLSDGAAKALAGYRGKVEIPLVESTVPNSPP
;
A
#
# COMPACT_ATOMS: atom_id res chain seq x y z
N MET A 1 10.47 -5.26 -10.81
CA MET A 1 10.17 -4.99 -12.23
C MET A 1 9.78 -3.52 -12.38
N ARG A 2 10.38 -2.76 -13.30
CA ARG A 2 9.90 -1.41 -13.65
C ARG A 2 8.84 -1.58 -14.74
N TYR A 3 7.58 -1.27 -14.42
CA TYR A 3 6.51 -1.25 -15.41
C TYR A 3 6.72 -0.05 -16.36
N PRO A 4 6.43 -0.18 -17.66
CA PRO A 4 6.49 0.94 -18.60
C PRO A 4 5.46 2.02 -18.20
N PRO A 5 5.71 3.31 -18.46
CA PRO A 5 4.74 4.35 -18.20
C PRO A 5 3.48 4.10 -19.04
N THR A 6 2.32 4.00 -18.39
CA THR A 6 1.02 3.94 -19.05
C THR A 6 0.78 5.28 -19.74
N ILE A 7 0.66 5.26 -21.08
CA ILE A 7 0.32 6.44 -21.88
C ILE A 7 -1.20 6.56 -21.90
N LEU A 8 -1.73 7.67 -21.36
CA LEU A 8 -3.15 8.02 -21.51
C LEU A 8 -3.49 8.15 -22.99
N ASP A 9 -4.59 7.56 -23.44
CA ASP A 9 -5.08 7.80 -24.79
C ASP A 9 -5.50 9.27 -24.95
N ALA A 10 -5.48 9.75 -26.20
CA ALA A 10 -5.71 11.15 -26.51
C ALA A 10 -7.12 11.61 -26.11
N ASP A 11 -8.12 10.73 -26.16
CA ASP A 11 -9.50 11.05 -25.81
C ASP A 11 -9.64 11.25 -24.29
N THR A 12 -9.04 10.36 -23.49
CA THR A 12 -8.95 10.50 -22.03
C THR A 12 -8.17 11.75 -21.62
N ALA A 13 -7.05 12.03 -22.29
CA ALA A 13 -6.26 13.23 -22.03
C ALA A 13 -7.04 14.52 -22.38
N GLU A 14 -7.77 14.52 -23.50
CA GLU A 14 -8.65 15.63 -23.88
C GLU A 14 -9.86 15.77 -22.95
N GLU A 15 -10.47 14.69 -22.48
CA GLU A 15 -11.55 14.74 -21.51
C GLU A 15 -11.09 15.32 -20.17
N LEU A 16 -9.90 14.95 -19.70
CA LEU A 16 -9.28 15.56 -18.53
C LEU A 16 -9.05 17.06 -18.76
N LEU A 17 -8.42 17.43 -19.88
CA LEU A 17 -8.18 18.85 -20.23
C LEU A 17 -9.48 19.66 -20.34
N ARG A 18 -10.51 19.13 -21.02
CA ARG A 18 -11.83 19.76 -21.17
C ARG A 18 -12.58 19.84 -19.85
N PHE A 19 -12.43 18.85 -18.97
CA PHE A 19 -12.96 18.90 -17.61
C PHE A 19 -12.33 20.06 -16.85
N PHE A 20 -11.00 20.20 -16.91
CA PHE A 20 -10.30 21.30 -16.24
C PHE A 20 -10.65 22.69 -16.82
N ASP A 21 -10.98 22.78 -18.11
CA ASP A 21 -11.40 24.02 -18.75
C ASP A 21 -12.83 24.48 -18.39
N GLN A 22 -13.71 23.58 -17.94
CA GLN A 22 -15.14 23.86 -17.68
C GLN A 22 -15.46 24.54 -16.34
N PHE A 23 -14.48 24.73 -15.44
CA PHE A 23 -14.71 25.33 -14.12
C PHE A 23 -14.00 26.70 -13.95
N PRO A 24 -14.51 27.78 -14.58
CA PRO A 24 -13.90 29.11 -14.50
C PRO A 24 -13.93 29.75 -13.10
N VAL A 25 -14.74 29.23 -12.16
CA VAL A 25 -14.83 29.70 -10.76
C VAL A 25 -13.56 29.37 -9.96
N LEU A 26 -12.76 28.38 -10.40
CA LEU A 26 -11.48 27.99 -9.80
C LEU A 26 -10.35 29.03 -10.00
N LYS A 27 -10.57 30.09 -10.80
CA LYS A 27 -9.59 31.17 -11.02
C LYS A 27 -9.73 32.38 -10.07
N ILE A 28 -10.86 32.56 -9.37
CA ILE A 28 -11.21 33.85 -8.74
C ILE A 28 -11.15 33.87 -7.20
N ALA A 29 -11.26 32.73 -6.52
CA ALA A 29 -11.06 32.65 -5.08
C ALA A 29 -9.75 31.93 -4.81
N GLY A 30 -8.81 32.56 -4.10
CA GLY A 30 -7.46 32.08 -3.79
C GLY A 30 -7.37 30.80 -2.95
N PHE A 31 -8.06 29.75 -3.37
CA PHE A 31 -7.78 28.37 -3.06
C PHE A 31 -6.64 27.92 -3.96
N SER A 32 -5.55 27.48 -3.32
CA SER A 32 -4.35 26.95 -3.96
C SER A 32 -4.71 25.94 -5.05
N LEU A 33 -4.53 26.36 -6.31
CA LEU A 33 -4.42 25.47 -7.45
C LEU A 33 -3.28 24.47 -7.12
N TRP A 34 -3.55 23.17 -7.24
CA TRP A 34 -2.64 22.04 -7.00
C TRP A 34 -2.39 21.67 -5.52
N THR A 35 -3.32 20.93 -4.92
CA THR A 35 -2.92 19.85 -4.00
C THR A 35 -3.04 18.54 -4.76
N PHE A 36 -1.99 18.12 -5.48
CA PHE A 36 -1.84 16.70 -5.82
C PHE A 36 -1.96 15.81 -4.57
N ASP A 37 -1.71 16.40 -3.41
CA ASP A 37 -1.95 15.85 -2.09
C ASP A 37 -3.41 15.39 -1.87
N GLU A 38 -4.45 15.92 -2.55
CA GLU A 38 -5.84 15.45 -2.39
C GLU A 38 -6.51 15.08 -3.72
N MET A 39 -7.08 13.89 -3.79
CA MET A 39 -7.79 13.40 -4.99
C MET A 39 -9.26 13.84 -5.00
N MET A 40 -9.74 14.39 -6.12
CA MET A 40 -11.13 14.83 -6.28
C MET A 40 -12.03 13.71 -6.83
N PRO A 41 -13.31 13.60 -6.40
CA PRO A 41 -14.24 12.57 -6.90
C PRO A 41 -14.43 12.59 -8.41
N GLU A 42 -14.48 13.76 -9.04
CA GLU A 42 -14.66 13.90 -10.48
C GLU A 42 -13.45 13.36 -11.25
N ALA A 43 -12.24 13.66 -10.80
CA ALA A 43 -11.02 13.12 -11.40
C ALA A 43 -10.99 11.59 -11.28
N ALA A 44 -11.38 11.05 -10.13
CA ALA A 44 -11.51 9.60 -9.93
C ALA A 44 -12.55 8.97 -10.88
N LYS A 45 -13.68 9.64 -11.17
CA LYS A 45 -14.70 9.16 -12.12
C LYS A 45 -14.16 9.10 -13.55
N VAL A 46 -13.36 10.08 -13.97
CA VAL A 46 -12.71 10.06 -15.30
C VAL A 46 -11.72 8.91 -15.37
N ILE A 47 -10.87 8.75 -14.35
CA ILE A 47 -9.89 7.67 -14.26
C ILE A 47 -10.55 6.29 -14.25
N ALA A 48 -11.66 6.12 -13.53
CA ALA A 48 -12.37 4.85 -13.49
C ALA A 48 -12.95 4.44 -14.86
N LYS A 49 -13.19 5.41 -15.75
CA LYS A 49 -13.74 5.20 -17.09
C LYS A 49 -12.67 5.05 -18.18
N SER A 50 -11.43 5.44 -17.91
CA SER A 50 -10.36 5.43 -18.92
C SER A 50 -9.89 4.02 -19.31
N GLY A 51 -10.35 2.97 -18.61
CA GLY A 51 -9.94 1.59 -18.88
C GLY A 51 -8.49 1.29 -18.50
N MET A 52 -7.85 2.16 -17.70
CA MET A 52 -6.51 1.91 -17.19
C MET A 52 -6.50 0.67 -16.28
N ASP A 53 -5.57 -0.24 -16.56
CA ASP A 53 -5.34 -1.43 -15.73
C ASP A 53 -4.44 -1.12 -14.51
N ILE A 54 -3.56 -0.12 -14.66
CA ILE A 54 -2.59 0.26 -13.64
C ILE A 54 -2.73 1.75 -13.36
N LEU A 55 -2.86 2.09 -12.08
CA LEU A 55 -3.05 3.45 -11.62
C LEU A 55 -2.03 3.81 -10.53
N PHE A 56 -1.20 4.82 -10.80
CA PHE A 56 -0.24 5.38 -9.85
C PHE A 56 -0.74 6.72 -9.30
N LEU A 57 -1.07 6.76 -8.02
CA LEU A 57 -1.50 7.95 -7.28
C LEU A 57 -0.59 8.21 -6.08
N ASP A 58 0.71 7.94 -6.24
CA ASP A 58 1.71 8.06 -5.17
C ASP A 58 1.93 9.51 -4.69
N SER A 59 1.44 10.50 -5.44
CA SER A 59 1.45 11.91 -5.02
C SER A 59 0.29 12.28 -4.10
N VAL A 60 -0.76 11.45 -4.03
CA VAL A 60 -1.97 11.70 -3.23
C VAL A 60 -1.72 11.33 -1.78
N LYS A 61 -1.89 12.30 -0.88
CA LYS A 61 -1.71 12.16 0.58
C LYS A 61 -3.02 12.08 1.35
N VAL A 62 -4.10 12.59 0.77
CA VAL A 62 -5.45 12.69 1.32
C VAL A 62 -6.42 12.14 0.30
N ILE A 63 -7.26 11.21 0.74
CA ILE A 63 -8.29 10.60 -0.10
C ILE A 63 -9.58 10.46 0.69
N SER A 64 -10.69 10.85 0.09
CA SER A 64 -12.00 10.70 0.71
C SER A 64 -12.55 9.28 0.51
N PRO A 65 -13.41 8.77 1.41
CA PRO A 65 -14.10 7.50 1.19
C PRO A 65 -14.86 7.43 -0.14
N GLU A 66 -15.43 8.54 -0.61
CA GLU A 66 -16.11 8.61 -1.91
C GLU A 66 -15.14 8.31 -3.06
N VAL A 67 -13.96 8.93 -3.06
CA VAL A 67 -12.94 8.71 -4.08
C VAL A 67 -12.49 7.26 -4.10
N VAL A 68 -12.21 6.68 -2.93
CA VAL A 68 -11.78 5.28 -2.83
C VAL A 68 -12.85 4.36 -3.42
N ARG A 69 -14.14 4.60 -3.16
CA ARG A 69 -15.25 3.80 -3.73
C ARG A 69 -15.22 3.79 -5.25
N ILE A 70 -15.04 4.97 -5.86
CA ILE A 70 -14.94 5.10 -7.31
C ILE A 70 -13.74 4.31 -7.85
N LEU A 71 -12.59 4.40 -7.19
CA LEU A 71 -11.38 3.70 -7.62
C LEU A 71 -11.51 2.17 -7.49
N VAL A 72 -12.12 1.65 -6.42
CA VAL A 72 -12.23 0.20 -6.22
C VAL A 72 -13.30 -0.47 -7.10
N GLU A 73 -14.25 0.31 -7.61
CA GLU A 73 -15.26 -0.14 -8.59
C GLU A 73 -14.74 -0.10 -10.04
N SER A 74 -13.57 0.52 -10.26
CA SER A 74 -12.95 0.59 -11.58
C SER A 74 -12.31 -0.75 -12.01
N PRO A 75 -12.06 -0.98 -13.30
CA PRO A 75 -11.43 -2.21 -13.79
C PRO A 75 -9.91 -2.28 -13.51
N VAL A 76 -9.35 -1.35 -12.71
CA VAL A 76 -7.93 -1.30 -12.35
C VAL A 76 -7.53 -2.59 -11.61
N SER A 77 -6.47 -3.26 -12.08
CA SER A 77 -5.87 -4.40 -11.39
C SER A 77 -4.74 -4.00 -10.45
N PHE A 78 -4.06 -2.88 -10.71
CA PHE A 78 -3.00 -2.34 -9.86
C PHE A 78 -3.34 -0.93 -9.39
N LEU A 79 -3.46 -0.75 -8.07
CA LEU A 79 -3.66 0.56 -7.45
C LEU A 79 -2.48 0.93 -6.55
N SER A 80 -1.77 2.00 -6.91
CA SER A 80 -0.73 2.62 -6.08
C SER A 80 -1.25 3.87 -5.39
N LEU A 81 -1.18 3.86 -4.06
CA LEU A 81 -1.53 4.98 -3.17
C LEU A 81 -0.36 5.23 -2.20
N GLY A 82 0.86 5.26 -2.75
CA GLY A 82 2.10 5.37 -1.97
C GLY A 82 2.32 6.71 -1.27
N GLY A 83 1.47 7.71 -1.51
CA GLY A 83 1.51 8.99 -0.80
C GLY A 83 0.65 9.02 0.46
N LEU A 84 -0.21 8.03 0.69
CA LEU A 84 -1.07 7.97 1.87
C LEU A 84 -0.26 7.55 3.09
N GLU A 85 0.09 8.52 3.93
CA GLU A 85 0.83 8.29 5.18
C GLU A 85 -0.06 7.73 6.29
N GLU A 86 -1.35 8.06 6.25
CA GLU A 86 -2.37 7.59 7.19
C GLU A 86 -3.68 7.29 6.46
N ILE A 87 -4.41 6.26 6.92
CA ILE A 87 -5.77 5.98 6.44
C ILE A 87 -6.70 5.70 7.62
N SER A 88 -7.96 6.12 7.47
CA SER A 88 -9.00 5.79 8.44
C SER A 88 -9.43 4.32 8.31
N PRO A 89 -10.04 3.74 9.36
CA PRO A 89 -10.65 2.40 9.24
C PRO A 89 -11.72 2.31 8.15
N GLU A 90 -12.42 3.41 7.86
CA GLU A 90 -13.41 3.45 6.77
C GLU A 90 -12.73 3.31 5.41
N VAL A 91 -11.67 4.10 5.15
CA VAL A 91 -10.89 4.00 3.91
C VAL A 91 -10.29 2.60 3.76
N ALA A 92 -9.71 2.05 4.83
CA ALA A 92 -9.19 0.69 4.83
C ALA A 92 -10.27 -0.35 4.48
N THR A 93 -11.51 -0.15 4.95
CA THR A 93 -12.63 -1.07 4.70
C THR A 93 -13.06 -1.06 3.23
N ILE A 94 -13.02 0.11 2.60
CA ILE A 94 -13.33 0.22 1.17
C ILE A 94 -12.19 -0.40 0.35
N LEU A 95 -10.94 -0.10 0.71
CA LEU A 95 -9.74 -0.66 0.05
C LEU A 95 -9.66 -2.18 0.15
N SER A 96 -10.07 -2.79 1.26
CA SER A 96 -10.03 -4.25 1.40
C SER A 96 -11.02 -4.97 0.47
N GLY A 97 -12.03 -4.26 -0.03
CA GLY A 97 -12.95 -4.73 -1.07
C GLY A 97 -12.43 -4.55 -2.50
N PHE A 98 -11.23 -3.98 -2.69
CA PHE A 98 -10.62 -3.82 -4.01
C PHE A 98 -10.46 -5.18 -4.69
N ARG A 99 -10.92 -5.26 -5.94
CA ARG A 99 -10.92 -6.52 -6.72
C ARG A 99 -9.69 -6.68 -7.61
N GLY A 100 -8.81 -5.67 -7.64
CA GLY A 100 -7.55 -5.76 -8.35
C GLY A 100 -6.58 -6.74 -7.70
N ALA A 101 -5.53 -7.09 -8.45
CA ALA A 101 -4.50 -8.03 -8.03
C ALA A 101 -3.46 -7.41 -7.09
N TYR A 102 -3.23 -6.09 -7.15
CA TYR A 102 -2.17 -5.41 -6.41
C TYR A 102 -2.70 -4.12 -5.76
N LEU A 103 -2.59 -4.04 -4.43
CA LEU A 103 -2.75 -2.78 -3.68
C LEU A 103 -1.41 -2.35 -3.04
N LYS A 104 -0.90 -1.18 -3.43
CA LYS A 104 0.32 -0.58 -2.88
C LYS A 104 0.01 0.60 -1.97
N LEU A 105 0.39 0.49 -0.70
CA LEU A 105 0.21 1.49 0.35
C LEU A 105 1.56 1.81 1.03
N ASP A 106 2.62 1.97 0.23
CA ASP A 106 3.98 2.17 0.73
C ASP A 106 4.20 3.51 1.46
N GLY A 107 3.22 4.40 1.46
CA GLY A 107 3.23 5.61 2.29
C GLY A 107 2.89 5.33 3.76
N LEU A 108 2.16 4.24 4.03
CA LEU A 108 1.67 3.91 5.37
C LEU A 108 2.82 3.39 6.24
N THR A 109 3.18 4.14 7.27
CA THR A 109 4.36 3.86 8.11
C THR A 109 4.03 3.17 9.44
N ASP A 110 2.87 3.46 10.04
CA ASP A 110 2.44 2.91 11.33
C ASP A 110 0.92 2.57 11.33
N PRO A 111 0.50 1.48 10.65
CA PRO A 111 -0.90 1.08 10.67
C PRO A 111 -1.30 0.58 12.06
N SER A 112 -2.36 1.17 12.63
CA SER A 112 -2.98 0.61 13.83
C SER A 112 -3.38 -0.87 13.62
N PRO A 113 -3.44 -1.70 14.69
CA PRO A 113 -3.87 -3.09 14.57
C PRO A 113 -5.26 -3.25 13.92
N LYS A 114 -6.14 -2.25 14.10
CA LYS A 114 -7.46 -2.22 13.46
C LYS A 114 -7.34 -2.04 11.95
N VAL A 115 -6.55 -1.08 11.48
CA VAL A 115 -6.33 -0.84 10.04
C VAL A 115 -5.64 -2.05 9.42
N ALA A 116 -4.59 -2.59 10.05
CA ALA A 116 -3.92 -3.80 9.62
C ALA A 116 -4.87 -5.00 9.46
N GLY A 117 -5.77 -5.22 10.42
CA GLY A 117 -6.75 -6.31 10.36
C GLY A 117 -7.80 -6.13 9.27
N ILE A 118 -8.20 -4.89 8.97
CA ILE A 118 -9.10 -4.61 7.85
C ILE A 118 -8.39 -4.87 6.52
N LEU A 119 -7.17 -4.35 6.35
CA LEU A 119 -6.38 -4.54 5.12
C LEU A 119 -6.05 -6.02 4.86
N ALA A 120 -5.90 -6.84 5.91
CA ALA A 120 -5.67 -8.27 5.76
C ALA A 120 -6.79 -9.01 5.00
N HIS A 121 -8.00 -8.43 4.92
CA HIS A 121 -9.12 -8.99 4.14
C HIS A 121 -8.98 -8.78 2.62
N PHE A 122 -8.08 -7.89 2.18
CA PHE A 122 -7.74 -7.80 0.76
C PHE A 122 -7.17 -9.15 0.29
N THR A 123 -7.56 -9.61 -0.89
CA THR A 123 -7.22 -10.96 -1.37
C THR A 123 -6.04 -11.00 -2.34
N GLY A 124 -5.61 -9.84 -2.85
CA GLY A 124 -4.45 -9.73 -3.75
C GLY A 124 -3.14 -9.49 -3.01
N LEU A 125 -2.12 -9.04 -3.74
CA LEU A 125 -0.81 -8.66 -3.23
C LEU A 125 -0.88 -7.31 -2.52
N LEU A 126 -0.56 -7.29 -1.23
CA LEU A 126 -0.54 -6.10 -0.40
C LEU A 126 0.91 -5.64 -0.16
N SER A 127 1.23 -4.43 -0.63
CA SER A 127 2.53 -3.80 -0.35
C SER A 127 2.41 -2.72 0.72
N LEU A 128 3.23 -2.87 1.77
CA LEU A 128 3.35 -1.98 2.92
C LEU A 128 4.83 -1.61 3.17
N GLY A 129 5.55 -1.23 2.10
CA GLY A 129 6.98 -0.90 2.13
C GLY A 129 7.34 0.35 2.95
N GLY A 130 6.35 1.12 3.39
CA GLY A 130 6.50 2.26 4.29
C GLY A 130 6.82 1.86 5.72
N ILE A 131 6.35 0.69 6.15
CA ILE A 131 6.46 0.23 7.55
C ILE A 131 7.93 -0.04 7.89
N LYS A 132 8.49 0.74 8.82
CA LYS A 132 9.88 0.59 9.29
C LYS A 132 9.99 -0.26 10.56
N THR A 133 8.93 -0.26 11.36
CA THR A 133 8.78 -1.05 12.58
C THR A 133 7.36 -1.62 12.61
N LEU A 134 7.20 -2.85 13.09
CA LEU A 134 5.89 -3.50 13.14
C LEU A 134 5.63 -4.01 14.56
N GLY A 135 4.60 -3.47 15.21
CA GLY A 135 4.17 -3.96 16.51
C GLY A 135 3.52 -5.34 16.42
N THR A 136 3.65 -6.16 17.47
CA THR A 136 3.14 -7.54 17.53
C THR A 136 1.64 -7.64 17.24
N ALA A 137 0.84 -6.64 17.65
CA ALA A 137 -0.60 -6.61 17.40
C ALA A 137 -0.95 -6.39 15.91
N ALA A 138 -0.25 -5.48 15.24
CA ALA A 138 -0.41 -5.26 13.80
C ALA A 138 0.13 -6.46 13.00
N ALA A 139 1.28 -7.04 13.41
CA ALA A 139 1.81 -8.27 12.82
C ALA A 139 0.82 -9.43 12.91
N LYS A 140 0.14 -9.59 14.05
CA LYS A 140 -0.88 -10.63 14.24
C LYS A 140 -2.05 -10.45 13.30
N ALA A 141 -2.45 -9.22 13.06
CA ALA A 141 -3.54 -8.89 12.15
C ALA A 141 -3.13 -9.14 10.68
N LEU A 142 -1.95 -8.67 10.26
CA LEU A 142 -1.41 -8.90 8.92
C LEU A 142 -1.13 -10.37 8.63
N ALA A 143 -0.78 -11.18 9.64
CA ALA A 143 -0.61 -12.63 9.48
C ALA A 143 -1.90 -13.35 9.04
N GLN A 144 -3.07 -12.72 9.12
CA GLN A 144 -4.32 -13.29 8.60
C GLN A 144 -4.51 -13.05 7.09
N HIS A 145 -3.67 -12.21 6.49
CA HIS A 145 -3.71 -11.97 5.06
C HIS A 145 -3.38 -13.25 4.28
N ARG A 146 -4.08 -13.45 3.17
CA ARG A 146 -4.01 -14.68 2.35
C ARG A 146 -3.33 -14.48 1.01
N GLY A 147 -3.07 -13.24 0.63
CA GLY A 147 -2.31 -12.90 -0.57
C GLY A 147 -0.81 -12.86 -0.30
N GLU A 148 -0.08 -12.22 -1.20
CA GLU A 148 1.33 -11.94 -1.01
C GLU A 148 1.48 -10.66 -0.17
N LEU A 149 2.38 -10.67 0.81
CA LEU A 149 2.58 -9.55 1.72
C LEU A 149 4.01 -9.04 1.64
N MET A 150 4.15 -7.79 1.17
CA MET A 150 5.45 -7.12 1.08
C MET A 150 5.63 -6.17 2.26
N LEU A 151 6.62 -6.48 3.11
CA LEU A 151 7.02 -5.68 4.27
C LEU A 151 8.44 -5.15 4.06
N ASP A 152 8.71 -4.71 2.83
CA ASP A 152 10.04 -4.37 2.32
C ASP A 152 10.69 -3.18 3.01
N GLY A 153 9.94 -2.43 3.81
CA GLY A 153 10.44 -1.31 4.60
C GLY A 153 11.11 -1.70 5.91
N LEU A 154 10.87 -2.92 6.42
CA LEU A 154 11.35 -3.34 7.73
C LEU A 154 12.87 -3.46 7.75
N ILE A 155 13.52 -2.75 8.67
CA ILE A 155 14.99 -2.75 8.81
C ILE A 155 15.46 -3.85 9.79
N HIS A 156 14.65 -4.12 10.81
CA HIS A 156 14.88 -5.15 11.80
C HIS A 156 13.57 -5.90 12.06
N LEU A 157 13.68 -7.19 12.40
CA LEU A 157 12.53 -8.01 12.72
C LEU A 157 12.73 -8.66 14.10
N PRO A 158 12.08 -8.12 15.15
CA PRO A 158 12.10 -8.72 16.48
C PRO A 158 11.59 -10.16 16.47
N GLU A 159 12.11 -11.01 17.36
CA GLU A 159 11.79 -12.44 17.38
C GLU A 159 10.29 -12.73 17.60
N ASP A 160 9.62 -11.97 18.45
CA ASP A 160 8.18 -12.11 18.73
C ASP A 160 7.33 -11.71 17.51
N VAL A 161 7.73 -10.66 16.80
CA VAL A 161 7.13 -10.23 15.53
C VAL A 161 7.37 -11.28 14.45
N ALA A 162 8.59 -11.81 14.33
CA ALA A 162 8.93 -12.88 13.40
C ALA A 162 8.09 -14.14 13.63
N LYS A 163 7.95 -14.59 14.89
CA LYS A 163 7.09 -15.73 15.26
C LYS A 163 5.62 -15.49 14.91
N THR A 164 5.18 -14.24 15.01
CA THR A 164 3.80 -13.85 14.72
C THR A 164 3.56 -13.84 13.21
N ILE A 165 4.42 -13.16 12.44
CA ILE A 165 4.27 -13.02 10.98
C ILE A 165 4.57 -14.32 10.24
N ALA A 166 5.38 -15.23 10.78
CA ALA A 166 5.58 -16.58 10.23
C ALA A 166 4.32 -17.45 10.24
N ARG A 167 3.22 -16.96 10.84
CA ARG A 167 1.88 -17.57 10.75
C ARG A 167 1.03 -17.00 9.61
N HIS A 168 1.61 -16.16 8.76
CA HIS A 168 0.96 -15.59 7.59
C HIS A 168 0.20 -16.69 6.80
N GLU A 169 -1.06 -16.43 6.46
CA GLU A 169 -1.90 -17.40 5.75
C GLU A 169 -1.68 -17.41 4.24
N GLY A 170 -0.90 -16.47 3.72
CA GLY A 170 -0.56 -16.35 2.30
C GLY A 170 0.63 -17.19 1.85
N THR A 171 1.14 -16.86 0.66
CA THR A 171 2.16 -17.66 -0.04
C THR A 171 3.55 -17.03 -0.01
N LEU A 172 3.65 -15.70 0.14
CA LEU A 172 4.90 -14.96 0.04
C LEU A 172 4.99 -13.88 1.13
N LEU A 173 6.16 -13.79 1.74
CA LEU A 173 6.60 -12.68 2.57
C LEU A 173 7.90 -12.12 2.00
N THR A 174 7.98 -10.81 1.76
CA THR A 174 9.21 -10.15 1.34
C THR A 174 9.64 -9.09 2.36
N PHE A 175 10.96 -8.96 2.56
CA PHE A 175 11.57 -7.98 3.46
C PHE A 175 12.84 -7.39 2.84
N GLU A 176 12.74 -6.72 1.69
CA GLU A 176 13.89 -6.27 0.89
C GLU A 176 14.88 -5.35 1.63
N SER A 177 14.43 -4.55 2.61
CA SER A 177 15.31 -3.65 3.39
C SER A 177 15.81 -4.25 4.71
N LEU A 178 15.53 -5.53 4.98
CA LEU A 178 15.89 -6.15 6.25
C LEU A 178 17.42 -6.22 6.39
N ARG A 179 17.95 -5.69 7.48
CA ARG A 179 19.40 -5.67 7.78
C ARG A 179 19.76 -6.49 9.00
N PHE A 180 18.87 -6.53 9.98
CA PHE A 180 19.12 -7.17 11.27
C PHE A 180 18.09 -8.24 11.55
N LEU A 181 18.57 -9.47 11.76
CA LEU A 181 17.76 -10.64 12.05
C LEU A 181 18.48 -11.50 13.09
N SER A 182 17.85 -11.75 14.22
CA SER A 182 18.39 -12.67 15.24
C SER A 182 18.22 -14.13 14.81
N ASP A 183 18.99 -15.04 15.39
CA ASP A 183 18.83 -16.49 15.17
C ASP A 183 17.40 -16.97 15.47
N GLY A 184 16.80 -16.44 16.52
CA GLY A 184 15.42 -16.75 16.89
C GLY A 184 14.41 -16.30 15.84
N ALA A 185 14.59 -15.09 15.30
CA ALA A 185 13.75 -14.55 14.24
C ALA A 185 13.96 -15.31 12.91
N ALA A 186 15.21 -15.62 12.54
CA ALA A 186 15.55 -16.43 11.38
C ALA A 186 14.93 -17.82 11.46
N LYS A 187 15.01 -18.48 12.63
CA LYS A 187 14.38 -19.78 12.87
C LYS A 187 12.86 -19.70 12.80
N ALA A 188 12.26 -18.61 13.27
CA ALA A 188 10.82 -18.39 13.15
C ALA A 188 10.39 -18.26 11.69
N LEU A 189 11.09 -17.43 10.89
CA LEU A 189 10.82 -17.27 9.46
C LEU A 189 11.07 -18.56 8.67
N ALA A 190 12.10 -19.35 9.02
CA ALA A 190 12.35 -20.66 8.41
C ALA A 190 11.21 -21.67 8.68
N GLY A 191 10.39 -21.44 9.69
CA GLY A 191 9.19 -22.23 9.98
C GLY A 191 7.93 -21.78 9.23
N TYR A 192 8.00 -20.69 8.47
CA TYR A 192 6.90 -20.24 7.61
C TYR A 192 6.62 -21.27 6.50
N ARG A 193 5.34 -21.50 6.21
CA ARG A 193 4.93 -22.51 5.22
C ARG A 193 5.01 -22.01 3.77
N GLY A 194 4.99 -20.70 3.57
CA GLY A 194 5.17 -20.09 2.26
C GLY A 194 6.64 -19.78 1.97
N LYS A 195 6.85 -18.93 0.96
CA LYS A 195 8.18 -18.44 0.58
C LYS A 195 8.53 -17.18 1.36
N VAL A 196 9.73 -17.12 1.92
CA VAL A 196 10.30 -15.89 2.47
C VAL A 196 11.39 -15.39 1.53
N GLU A 197 11.32 -14.12 1.16
CA GLU A 197 12.38 -13.40 0.46
C GLU A 197 12.99 -12.36 1.40
N ILE A 198 14.27 -12.51 1.69
CA ILE A 198 15.08 -11.59 2.47
C ILE A 198 16.38 -11.34 1.72
N PRO A 199 16.98 -10.15 1.83
CA PRO A 199 18.30 -9.90 1.30
C PRO A 199 19.34 -10.77 2.02
N LEU A 200 20.55 -10.83 1.46
CA LEU A 200 21.71 -11.37 2.16
C LEU A 200 21.98 -10.50 3.41
N VAL A 201 21.50 -10.97 4.55
CA VAL A 201 21.68 -10.32 5.85
C VAL A 201 22.93 -10.85 6.55
N GLU A 202 23.75 -9.93 7.07
CA GLU A 202 24.81 -10.31 8.01
C GLU A 202 24.14 -10.70 9.34
N SER A 203 24.38 -11.94 9.79
CA SER A 203 23.99 -12.40 11.12
C SER A 203 24.69 -11.55 12.19
N THR A 204 24.08 -10.44 12.58
CA THR A 204 24.64 -9.56 13.61
C THR A 204 23.69 -9.57 14.80
N VAL A 205 24.14 -10.28 15.84
CA VAL A 205 23.67 -10.04 17.20
C VAL A 205 23.87 -8.55 17.46
N PRO A 206 22.83 -7.77 17.82
CA PRO A 206 23.09 -6.42 18.30
C PRO A 206 23.88 -6.59 19.59
N ASN A 207 25.18 -6.29 19.53
CA ASN A 207 25.95 -6.05 20.74
C ASN A 207 25.17 -5.01 21.56
N SER A 208 25.01 -5.33 22.84
CA SER A 208 24.29 -4.59 23.88
C SER A 208 24.41 -3.06 23.76
N PRO A 209 23.39 -2.31 24.21
CA PRO A 209 23.39 -0.84 24.08
C PRO A 209 24.59 -0.19 24.79
N PRO A 210 25.05 0.98 24.30
CA PRO A 210 26.15 1.75 24.89
C PRO A 210 25.83 2.32 26.28
#